data_AF-A0A1M3PKD6-F1
#
_entry.id   AF-A0A1M3PKD6-F1
#
_cell.length_a   1.000
_cell.length_b   1.000
_cell.length_c   1.000
_cell.angle_alpha   90.00
_cell.angle_beta   90.00
_cell.angle_gamma   90.00
#
_symmetry.space_group_name_H-M   'P 1'
#
loop_
_entity.id
_entity.type
_entity.pdbx_description
1 polymer ?
#
loop_
_entity_poly.entity_id
_entity_poly.type
_entity_poly.pdbx_seq_one_letter_code
_entity_poly.pdbx_strand_id
1 'polypeptide(L)'
;MRAAHALPAVSAVLLLALPALAQGERENPTGSRIGRAKAASVPDRAALSDIDKARITTDAFADCSVTRDPRKAAVYRDLHYDDPKARQVLNDIVSSDCLRDATLRMPGDLLRGSIFKAFYRREVKPSDRSFQEKAFDFRGYVSSPEAPEAQRYLIMMDFADCVVRADAGTARGFMLAEPGSSAEKTALAALQPQLGPCFPAGVQVTLNKSIVSAILAEALYREATGARTTEAEASH
;
A
#
# COMPACT_ATOMS: atom_id res chain seq x y z
N MET A 1 -77.32 55.50 17.13
CA MET A 1 -78.20 54.44 17.67
C MET A 1 -77.53 53.09 17.47
N ARG A 2 -77.74 52.18 18.43
CA ARG A 2 -77.07 50.90 18.68
C ARG A 2 -77.25 49.85 17.56
N ALA A 3 -76.29 48.92 17.50
CA ALA A 3 -76.41 47.44 17.44
C ALA A 3 -75.30 46.87 16.51
N ALA A 4 -74.22 46.27 17.03
CA ALA A 4 -74.11 44.89 17.54
C ALA A 4 -74.22 43.83 16.43
N HIS A 5 -73.12 43.13 16.11
CA HIS A 5 -73.09 41.69 15.80
C HIS A 5 -71.66 41.14 15.97
N ALA A 6 -71.60 39.92 16.51
CA ALA A 6 -70.43 39.18 16.97
C ALA A 6 -69.98 38.08 15.97
N LEU A 7 -68.88 37.37 16.33
CA LEU A 7 -68.35 36.06 15.85
C LEU A 7 -66.99 36.14 15.11
N PRO A 8 -66.17 35.07 15.11
CA PRO A 8 -65.63 34.31 16.25
C PRO A 8 -64.09 34.17 16.19
N ALA A 9 -63.49 33.84 17.33
CA ALA A 9 -62.07 33.51 17.45
C ALA A 9 -61.76 32.12 16.85
N VAL A 10 -60.91 32.09 15.81
CA VAL A 10 -60.32 30.85 15.27
C VAL A 10 -58.99 30.63 16.00
N SER A 11 -58.96 29.65 16.90
CA SER A 11 -57.71 29.16 17.50
C SER A 11 -56.96 28.30 16.47
N ALA A 12 -55.90 28.84 15.89
CA ALA A 12 -54.96 28.08 15.09
C ALA A 12 -54.00 27.32 16.03
N VAL A 13 -54.19 26.01 16.16
CA VAL A 13 -53.23 25.11 16.80
C VAL A 13 -52.04 24.94 15.84
N LEU A 14 -50.94 25.64 16.15
CA LEU A 14 -49.68 25.55 15.42
C LEU A 14 -48.94 24.28 15.86
N LEU A 15 -49.07 23.20 15.10
CA LEU A 15 -48.26 21.98 15.25
C LEU A 15 -46.81 22.29 14.83
N LEU A 16 -45.95 22.53 15.82
CA LEU A 16 -44.50 22.61 15.63
C LEU A 16 -43.97 21.20 15.31
N ALA A 17 -43.78 20.90 14.03
CA ALA A 17 -43.02 19.74 13.59
C ALA A 17 -41.54 19.98 13.89
N LEU A 18 -41.03 19.35 14.96
CA LEU A 18 -39.60 19.30 15.25
C LEU A 18 -38.91 18.46 14.16
N PRO A 19 -37.88 18.96 13.47
CA PRO A 19 -37.08 18.13 12.59
C PRO A 19 -36.34 17.13 13.46
N ALA A 20 -36.74 15.86 13.38
CA ALA A 20 -35.97 14.76 13.92
C ALA A 20 -34.61 14.77 13.21
N LEU A 21 -33.55 15.15 13.95
CA LEU A 21 -32.19 14.90 13.54
C LEU A 21 -32.02 13.38 13.54
N ALA A 22 -32.20 12.76 12.37
CA ALA A 22 -31.82 11.39 12.12
C ALA A 22 -30.29 11.31 12.27
N GLN A 23 -29.85 10.98 13.49
CA GLN A 23 -28.49 10.56 13.72
C GLN A 23 -28.33 9.26 12.94
N GLY A 24 -27.63 9.31 11.81
CA GLY A 24 -27.18 8.11 11.11
C GLY A 24 -26.25 7.34 12.03
N GLU A 25 -26.82 6.41 12.80
CA GLU A 25 -26.05 5.42 13.54
C GLU A 25 -25.16 4.70 12.53
N ARG A 26 -23.85 4.89 12.69
CA ARG A 26 -22.85 4.09 11.99
C ARG A 26 -23.05 2.66 12.46
N GLU A 27 -23.73 1.84 11.67
CA GLU A 27 -23.85 0.40 11.88
C GLU A 27 -22.45 -0.16 12.10
N ASN A 28 -22.16 -0.59 13.33
CA ASN A 28 -21.02 -1.44 13.58
C ASN A 28 -21.38 -2.82 13.05
N PRO A 29 -20.72 -3.34 12.00
CA PRO A 29 -21.09 -4.60 11.41
C PRO A 29 -20.85 -5.77 12.38
N THR A 30 -21.92 -6.23 13.02
CA THR A 30 -21.97 -7.42 13.89
C THR A 30 -22.13 -8.67 13.02
N GLY A 31 -21.08 -9.00 12.25
CA GLY A 31 -21.08 -10.15 11.32
C GLY A 31 -19.69 -10.73 11.11
N SER A 32 -19.00 -11.12 12.20
CA SER A 32 -17.60 -11.54 12.18
C SER A 32 -17.44 -13.05 11.98
N ARG A 33 -17.32 -13.54 10.75
CA ARG A 33 -16.56 -14.79 10.42
C ARG A 33 -15.99 -14.84 9.00
N ILE A 34 -16.40 -13.95 8.09
CA ILE A 34 -15.73 -13.79 6.79
C ILE A 34 -14.73 -12.64 6.97
N GLY A 35 -13.43 -12.94 6.92
CA GLY A 35 -12.34 -11.97 7.07
C GLY A 35 -12.36 -10.94 5.94
N ARG A 36 -13.22 -9.93 6.06
CA ARG A 36 -13.30 -8.81 5.11
C ARG A 36 -12.02 -7.99 5.22
N ALA A 37 -11.51 -7.58 4.06
CA ALA A 37 -10.40 -6.64 3.98
C ALA A 37 -10.72 -5.37 4.80
N LYS A 38 -9.80 -4.96 5.68
CA LYS A 38 -9.97 -3.76 6.49
C LYS A 38 -9.66 -2.54 5.64
N ALA A 39 -10.64 -1.67 5.43
CA ALA A 39 -10.43 -0.39 4.74
C ALA A 39 -9.38 0.47 5.47
N ALA A 40 -8.55 1.15 4.70
CA ALA A 40 -7.54 2.07 5.20
C ALA A 40 -8.18 3.34 5.78
N SER A 41 -7.55 3.83 6.84
CA SER A 41 -7.90 5.10 7.49
C SER A 41 -6.62 5.81 7.88
N VAL A 42 -6.61 7.14 7.79
CA VAL A 42 -5.49 7.94 8.27
C VAL A 42 -5.36 7.76 9.79
N PRO A 43 -4.20 7.38 10.32
CA PRO A 43 -4.04 7.17 11.75
C PRO A 43 -4.10 8.51 12.49
N ASP A 44 -4.96 8.57 13.52
CA ASP A 44 -5.06 9.71 14.43
C ASP A 44 -3.99 9.62 15.53
N ARG A 45 -2.73 9.82 15.13
CA ARG A 45 -1.57 9.79 16.04
C ARG A 45 -0.76 11.07 15.88
N ALA A 46 -0.84 11.95 16.87
CA ALA A 46 -0.17 13.26 16.85
C ALA A 46 1.36 13.17 16.74
N ALA A 47 1.97 12.08 17.21
CA ALA A 47 3.42 11.86 17.15
C ALA A 47 3.93 11.54 15.73
N LEU A 48 3.06 11.19 14.78
CA LEU A 48 3.46 10.87 13.41
C LEU A 48 3.49 12.11 12.53
N SER A 49 4.52 12.21 11.68
CA SER A 49 4.53 13.15 10.57
C SER A 49 3.43 12.83 9.55
N ASP A 50 2.98 13.81 8.77
CA ASP A 50 1.98 13.55 7.73
C ASP A 50 2.49 12.59 6.65
N ILE A 51 3.81 12.59 6.39
CA ILE A 51 4.46 11.62 5.51
C ILE A 51 4.32 10.19 6.07
N ASP A 52 4.55 9.99 7.37
CA ASP A 52 4.41 8.67 7.98
C ASP A 52 2.95 8.21 8.02
N LYS A 53 2.01 9.12 8.32
CA LYS A 53 0.56 8.84 8.22
C LYS A 53 0.17 8.42 6.80
N ALA A 54 0.70 9.11 5.78
CA ALA A 54 0.44 8.77 4.38
C ALA A 54 1.00 7.39 4.01
N ARG A 55 2.22 7.06 4.46
CA ARG A 55 2.83 5.73 4.24
C ARG A 55 2.04 4.61 4.91
N ILE A 56 1.62 4.80 6.16
CA ILE A 56 0.76 3.84 6.88
C ILE A 56 -0.57 3.63 6.15
N THR A 57 -1.19 4.73 5.70
CA THR A 57 -2.47 4.67 4.99
C THR A 57 -2.32 3.96 3.65
N THR A 58 -1.21 4.19 2.95
CA THR A 58 -0.87 3.58 1.66
C THR A 58 -0.61 2.08 1.80
N ASP A 59 0.15 1.65 2.81
CA ASP A 59 0.35 0.24 3.13
C ASP A 59 -0.98 -0.46 3.46
N ALA A 60 -1.81 0.16 4.31
CA ALA A 60 -3.11 -0.40 4.68
C ALA A 60 -4.07 -0.47 3.47
N PHE A 61 -4.00 0.50 2.57
CA PHE A 61 -4.79 0.52 1.34
C PHE A 61 -4.39 -0.62 0.39
N ALA A 62 -3.08 -0.83 0.22
CA ALA A 62 -2.55 -1.93 -0.57
C ALA A 62 -2.92 -3.30 0.04
N ASP A 63 -2.77 -3.46 1.35
CA ASP A 63 -3.19 -4.67 2.09
C ASP A 63 -4.68 -4.97 1.86
N CYS A 64 -5.54 -3.95 1.93
CA CYS A 64 -6.96 -4.10 1.65
C CYS A 64 -7.22 -4.52 0.20
N SER A 65 -6.61 -3.83 -0.76
CA SER A 65 -6.86 -4.04 -2.19
C SER A 65 -6.43 -5.45 -2.62
N VAL A 66 -5.26 -5.89 -2.15
CA VAL A 66 -4.71 -7.23 -2.40
C VAL A 66 -5.55 -8.33 -1.72
N THR A 67 -6.08 -8.07 -0.53
CA THR A 67 -6.97 -9.01 0.18
C THR A 67 -8.34 -9.12 -0.47
N ARG A 68 -8.88 -8.01 -0.97
CA ARG A 68 -10.21 -7.93 -1.58
C ARG A 68 -10.27 -8.61 -2.95
N ASP A 69 -9.29 -8.36 -3.82
CA ASP A 69 -9.25 -8.93 -5.16
C ASP A 69 -7.90 -9.63 -5.43
N PRO A 70 -7.64 -10.78 -4.76
CA PRO A 70 -6.34 -11.45 -4.85
C PRO A 70 -6.01 -11.93 -6.27
N ARG A 71 -7.03 -12.24 -7.09
CA ARG A 71 -6.83 -12.70 -8.47
C ARG A 71 -6.34 -11.57 -9.37
N LYS A 72 -7.02 -10.42 -9.36
CA LYS A 72 -6.55 -9.27 -10.15
C LYS A 72 -5.22 -8.75 -9.61
N ALA A 73 -5.06 -8.72 -8.30
CA ALA A 73 -3.78 -8.34 -7.68
C ALA A 73 -2.63 -9.22 -8.20
N ALA A 74 -2.82 -10.55 -8.28
CA ALA A 74 -1.82 -11.46 -8.84
C ALA A 74 -1.52 -11.14 -10.32
N VAL A 75 -2.54 -10.81 -11.12
CA VAL A 75 -2.31 -10.33 -12.49
C VAL A 75 -1.43 -9.07 -12.50
N TYR A 76 -1.73 -8.06 -11.68
CA TYR A 76 -0.91 -6.84 -11.62
C TYR A 76 0.54 -7.11 -11.21
N ARG A 77 0.75 -8.00 -10.23
CA ARG A 77 2.07 -8.45 -9.79
C ARG A 77 2.86 -9.07 -10.95
N ASP A 78 2.18 -9.89 -11.76
CA ASP A 78 2.77 -10.69 -12.84
C ASP A 78 3.02 -9.89 -14.14
N LEU A 79 2.45 -8.69 -14.27
CA LEU A 79 2.70 -7.79 -15.41
C LEU A 79 4.10 -7.16 -15.34
N HIS A 80 4.74 -7.01 -16.50
CA HIS A 80 5.94 -6.20 -16.65
C HIS A 80 5.72 -4.79 -16.13
N TYR A 81 6.77 -4.16 -15.61
CA TYR A 81 6.69 -2.82 -15.01
C TYR A 81 6.12 -1.78 -16.00
N ASP A 82 6.53 -1.87 -17.26
CA ASP A 82 6.14 -0.96 -18.34
C ASP A 82 4.96 -1.46 -19.19
N ASP A 83 4.26 -2.51 -18.75
CA ASP A 83 3.10 -3.02 -19.48
C ASP A 83 2.00 -1.94 -19.52
N PRO A 84 1.49 -1.56 -20.71
CA PRO A 84 0.43 -0.55 -20.81
C PRO A 84 -0.86 -0.93 -20.06
N LYS A 85 -1.10 -2.23 -19.83
CA LYS A 85 -2.24 -2.74 -19.05
C LYS A 85 -2.02 -2.59 -17.55
N ALA A 86 -0.80 -2.40 -17.05
CA ALA A 86 -0.53 -2.32 -15.62
C ALA A 86 -1.37 -1.24 -14.94
N ARG A 87 -1.53 -0.08 -15.59
CA ARG A 87 -2.38 1.00 -15.08
C ARG A 87 -3.85 0.63 -15.05
N GLN A 88 -4.36 -0.08 -16.05
CA GLN A 88 -5.74 -0.54 -16.09
C GLN A 88 -5.99 -1.54 -14.96
N VAL A 89 -5.17 -2.58 -14.86
CA VAL A 89 -5.32 -3.60 -13.81
C VAL A 89 -5.18 -2.98 -12.42
N LEU A 90 -4.25 -2.04 -12.23
CA LEU A 90 -4.13 -1.29 -10.99
C LEU A 90 -5.43 -0.56 -10.64
N ASN A 91 -6.04 0.14 -11.60
CA ASN A 91 -7.34 0.82 -11.41
C ASN A 91 -8.47 -0.15 -11.03
N ASP A 92 -8.42 -1.39 -11.54
CA ASP A 92 -9.42 -2.41 -11.24
C ASP A 92 -9.26 -3.05 -9.84
N ILE A 93 -8.06 -2.93 -9.24
CA ILE A 93 -7.74 -3.45 -7.89
C ILE A 93 -7.95 -2.37 -6.83
N VAL A 94 -7.64 -1.11 -7.15
CA VAL A 94 -7.73 0.03 -6.23
C VAL A 94 -9.18 0.50 -6.13
N SER A 95 -9.89 0.01 -5.11
CA SER A 95 -11.30 0.35 -4.89
C SER A 95 -11.48 1.43 -3.83
N SER A 96 -12.47 2.31 -4.01
CA SER A 96 -12.91 3.27 -2.98
C SER A 96 -13.32 2.56 -1.68
N ASP A 97 -13.79 1.31 -1.76
CA ASP A 97 -14.18 0.53 -0.58
C ASP A 97 -13.00 0.21 0.34
N CYS A 98 -11.77 0.34 -0.16
CA CYS A 98 -10.56 0.18 0.63
C CYS A 98 -10.09 1.48 1.30
N LEU A 99 -10.83 2.58 1.16
CA LEU A 99 -10.57 3.84 1.86
C LEU A 99 -11.81 4.29 2.62
N ARG A 100 -11.67 4.55 3.93
CA ARG A 100 -12.81 4.95 4.76
C ARG A 100 -13.06 6.46 4.74
N ASP A 101 -12.03 7.25 5.08
CA ASP A 101 -12.21 8.65 5.46
C ASP A 101 -11.17 9.60 4.80
N ALA A 102 -10.73 9.31 3.58
CA ALA A 102 -9.70 10.12 2.93
C ALA A 102 -9.83 10.18 1.41
N THR A 103 -9.05 11.09 0.81
CA THR A 103 -8.69 11.04 -0.61
C THR A 103 -7.21 10.74 -0.66
N LEU A 104 -6.83 9.65 -1.32
CA LEU A 104 -5.43 9.25 -1.43
C LEU A 104 -4.90 9.63 -2.81
N ARG A 105 -3.90 10.51 -2.83
CA ARG A 105 -3.10 10.79 -4.04
C ARG A 105 -1.68 10.34 -3.76
N MET A 106 -1.19 9.41 -4.57
CA MET A 106 0.15 8.89 -4.42
C MET A 106 0.79 8.62 -5.79
N PRO A 107 2.13 8.72 -5.89
CA PRO A 107 2.86 8.21 -7.04
C PRO A 107 2.63 6.72 -7.25
N GLY A 108 2.50 6.29 -8.51
CA GLY A 108 2.23 4.89 -8.86
C GLY A 108 3.30 3.92 -8.36
N ASP A 109 4.58 4.33 -8.38
CA ASP A 109 5.69 3.49 -7.91
C ASP A 109 5.64 3.22 -6.41
N LEU A 110 5.18 4.19 -5.61
CA LEU A 110 5.00 4.00 -4.16
C LEU A 110 3.83 3.07 -3.87
N LEU A 111 2.75 3.17 -4.65
CA LEU A 111 1.63 2.23 -4.56
C LEU A 111 2.08 0.82 -4.92
N ARG A 112 2.83 0.68 -6.02
CA ARG A 112 3.39 -0.61 -6.47
C ARG A 112 4.21 -1.25 -5.35
N GLY A 113 5.16 -0.52 -4.76
CA GLY A 113 5.94 -1.04 -3.64
C GLY A 113 5.06 -1.47 -2.46
N SER A 114 3.99 -0.74 -2.16
CA SER A 114 3.04 -1.09 -1.09
C SER A 114 2.23 -2.35 -1.43
N ILE A 115 1.88 -2.55 -2.70
CA ILE A 115 1.25 -3.79 -3.19
C ILE A 115 2.20 -4.97 -3.03
N PHE A 116 3.48 -4.83 -3.41
CA PHE A 116 4.48 -5.87 -3.19
C PHE A 116 4.73 -6.15 -1.71
N LYS A 117 4.69 -5.13 -0.85
CA LYS A 117 4.74 -5.29 0.60
C LYS A 117 3.55 -6.09 1.14
N ALA A 118 2.34 -5.85 0.62
CA ALA A 118 1.15 -6.63 0.95
C ALA A 118 1.29 -8.09 0.50
N PHE A 119 1.80 -8.34 -0.71
CA PHE A 119 2.11 -9.69 -1.19
C PHE A 119 3.14 -10.38 -0.31
N TYR A 120 4.23 -9.69 0.05
CA TYR A 120 5.27 -10.22 0.92
C TYR A 120 4.69 -10.68 2.27
N ARG A 121 3.90 -9.83 2.93
CA ARG A 121 3.25 -10.15 4.22
C ARG A 121 2.31 -11.36 4.14
N ARG A 122 1.65 -11.56 2.99
CA ARG A 122 0.67 -12.64 2.80
C ARG A 122 1.29 -13.97 2.39
N GLU A 123 2.33 -13.93 1.58
CA GLU A 123 2.82 -15.13 0.89
C GLU A 123 4.18 -15.62 1.37
N VAL A 124 5.00 -14.76 1.98
CA VAL A 124 6.34 -15.12 2.45
C VAL A 124 6.30 -15.38 3.95
N LYS A 125 6.66 -16.60 4.37
CA LYS A 125 6.64 -16.95 5.80
C LYS A 125 7.79 -16.23 6.51
N PRO A 126 7.62 -15.82 7.78
CA PRO A 126 8.72 -15.23 8.54
C PRO A 126 9.96 -16.13 8.71
N SER A 127 9.77 -17.45 8.61
CA SER A 127 10.84 -18.46 8.62
C SER A 127 11.58 -18.59 7.30
N ASP A 128 11.00 -18.12 6.19
CA ASP A 128 11.61 -18.25 4.87
C ASP A 128 12.76 -17.25 4.79
N ARG A 129 13.96 -17.79 4.97
CA ARG A 129 15.23 -17.07 4.80
C ARG A 129 15.92 -17.41 3.49
N SER A 130 15.30 -18.26 2.67
CA SER A 130 15.84 -18.65 1.37
C SER A 130 15.63 -17.52 0.36
N PHE A 131 16.72 -17.08 -0.23
CA PHE A 131 16.73 -16.38 -1.50
C PHE A 131 17.26 -17.31 -2.57
N GLN A 132 16.99 -16.98 -3.83
CA GLN A 132 17.58 -17.68 -4.95
C GLN A 132 19.10 -17.57 -4.88
N GLU A 133 19.79 -18.66 -5.26
CA GLU A 133 21.24 -18.66 -5.40
C GLU A 133 21.67 -17.54 -6.37
N LYS A 134 20.96 -17.42 -7.50
CA LYS A 134 21.12 -16.33 -8.47
C LYS A 134 20.19 -15.17 -8.15
N ALA A 135 20.68 -13.94 -8.35
CA ALA A 135 19.85 -12.74 -8.28
C ALA A 135 18.68 -12.80 -9.28
N PHE A 136 17.54 -12.24 -8.89
CA PHE A 136 16.36 -12.11 -9.72
C PHE A 136 16.65 -11.21 -10.93
N ASP A 137 16.26 -11.66 -12.12
CA ASP A 137 16.46 -10.90 -13.36
C ASP A 137 15.34 -9.88 -13.57
N PHE A 138 15.55 -8.65 -13.08
CA PHE A 138 14.61 -7.55 -13.29
C PHE A 138 14.55 -7.07 -14.74
N ARG A 139 15.58 -7.32 -15.55
CA ARG A 139 15.56 -6.96 -16.98
C ARG A 139 14.55 -7.80 -17.75
N GLY A 140 14.34 -9.05 -17.34
CA GLY A 140 13.26 -9.89 -17.85
C GLY A 140 11.85 -9.38 -17.53
N TYR A 141 11.72 -8.37 -16.67
CA TYR A 141 10.44 -7.82 -16.19
C TYR A 141 10.09 -6.44 -16.76
N VAL A 142 10.80 -6.02 -17.80
CA VAL A 142 10.53 -4.83 -18.60
C VAL A 142 10.45 -5.21 -20.07
N SER A 143 9.47 -4.68 -20.78
CA SER A 143 9.23 -4.96 -22.19
C SER A 143 10.13 -4.13 -23.10
N SER A 144 10.46 -2.91 -22.67
CA SER A 144 11.26 -1.93 -23.40
C SER A 144 12.43 -1.45 -22.53
N PRO A 145 13.49 -2.26 -22.33
CA PRO A 145 14.58 -1.95 -21.39
C PRO A 145 15.36 -0.67 -21.70
N GLU A 146 15.28 -0.18 -22.94
CA GLU A 146 15.91 1.07 -23.37
C GLU A 146 15.05 2.33 -23.12
N ALA A 147 13.78 2.16 -22.74
CA ALA A 147 12.92 3.30 -22.42
C ALA A 147 13.41 3.99 -21.14
N PRO A 148 13.41 5.34 -21.07
CA PRO A 148 13.92 6.07 -19.89
C PRO A 148 13.25 5.65 -18.56
N GLU A 149 11.95 5.38 -18.58
CA GLU A 149 11.19 4.90 -17.42
C GLU A 149 11.66 3.51 -16.97
N ALA A 150 11.86 2.60 -17.93
CA ALA A 150 12.34 1.25 -17.66
C ALA A 150 13.78 1.28 -17.13
N GLN A 151 14.67 2.10 -17.69
CA GLN A 151 16.03 2.27 -17.21
C GLN A 151 16.06 2.79 -15.76
N ARG A 152 15.22 3.78 -15.42
CA ARG A 152 15.08 4.26 -14.04
C ARG A 152 14.60 3.16 -13.11
N TYR A 153 13.60 2.39 -13.51
CA TYR A 153 13.12 1.24 -12.73
C TYR A 153 14.23 0.20 -12.52
N LEU A 154 14.94 -0.19 -13.58
CA LEU A 154 16.02 -1.17 -13.51
C LEU A 154 17.14 -0.72 -12.57
N ILE A 155 17.61 0.53 -12.67
CA ILE A 155 18.64 1.08 -11.76
C ILE A 155 18.18 0.97 -10.30
N MET A 156 16.91 1.28 -10.03
CA MET A 156 16.35 1.22 -8.68
C MET A 156 16.18 -0.22 -8.18
N MET A 157 15.84 -1.16 -9.06
CA MET A 157 15.73 -2.57 -8.72
C MET A 157 17.10 -3.24 -8.54
N ASP A 158 18.09 -2.93 -9.37
CA ASP A 158 19.47 -3.42 -9.22
C ASP A 158 20.05 -2.93 -7.87
N PHE A 159 19.81 -1.66 -7.52
CA PHE A 159 20.15 -1.12 -6.21
C PHE A 159 19.45 -1.87 -5.07
N ALA A 160 18.13 -2.06 -5.18
CA ALA A 160 17.34 -2.72 -4.14
C ALA A 160 17.73 -4.19 -3.95
N ASP A 161 17.95 -4.92 -5.04
CA ASP A 161 18.41 -6.31 -5.03
C ASP A 161 19.77 -6.45 -4.38
N CYS A 162 20.75 -5.61 -4.76
CA CYS A 162 22.06 -5.59 -4.11
C CYS A 162 21.92 -5.38 -2.59
N VAL A 163 21.09 -4.44 -2.14
CA VAL A 163 20.88 -4.18 -0.70
C VAL A 163 20.24 -5.38 0.00
N VAL A 164 19.23 -6.00 -0.62
CA VAL A 164 18.57 -7.20 -0.09
C VAL A 164 19.57 -8.36 0.02
N ARG A 165 20.40 -8.58 -1.00
CA ARG A 165 21.36 -9.68 -1.00
C ARG A 165 22.55 -9.43 -0.06
N ALA A 166 22.91 -8.17 0.19
CA ALA A 166 23.95 -7.80 1.16
C ALA A 166 23.51 -8.02 2.62
N ASP A 167 22.27 -7.63 2.97
CA ASP A 167 21.69 -7.89 4.30
C ASP A 167 20.16 -7.94 4.25
N ALA A 168 19.65 -9.12 3.92
CA ALA A 168 18.22 -9.34 3.81
C ALA A 168 17.46 -9.21 5.12
N GLY A 169 18.08 -9.57 6.25
CA GLY A 169 17.46 -9.49 7.56
C GLY A 169 17.13 -8.06 7.91
N THR A 170 18.11 -7.17 7.72
CA THR A 170 17.94 -5.74 7.96
C THR A 170 17.03 -5.09 6.92
N ALA A 171 17.17 -5.43 5.63
CA ALA A 171 16.30 -4.92 4.57
C ALA A 171 14.82 -5.27 4.83
N ARG A 172 14.55 -6.53 5.20
CA ARG A 172 13.21 -7.00 5.60
C ARG A 172 12.72 -6.31 6.85
N GLY A 173 13.58 -6.14 7.85
CA GLY A 173 13.26 -5.43 9.09
C GLY A 173 12.82 -4.00 8.83
N PHE A 174 13.55 -3.27 7.97
CA PHE A 174 13.19 -1.91 7.57
C PHE A 174 11.89 -1.87 6.77
N MET A 175 11.76 -2.74 5.75
CA MET A 175 10.58 -2.78 4.89
C MET A 175 9.30 -3.10 5.68
N LEU A 176 9.35 -4.01 6.66
CA LEU A 176 8.19 -4.42 7.45
C LEU A 176 7.89 -3.49 8.64
N ALA A 177 8.86 -2.69 9.08
CA ALA A 177 8.66 -1.78 10.21
C ALA A 177 7.53 -0.78 9.94
N GLU A 178 6.85 -0.37 11.02
CA GLU A 178 5.82 0.65 10.92
C GLU A 178 6.47 2.03 10.62
N PRO A 179 6.00 2.77 9.61
CA PRO A 179 6.50 4.11 9.32
C PRO A 179 6.47 5.05 10.53
N GLY A 180 7.58 5.75 10.77
CA GLY A 180 7.73 6.68 11.90
C GLY A 180 8.06 6.01 13.23
N SER A 181 8.09 4.67 13.30
CA SER A 181 8.42 3.95 14.53
C SER A 181 9.93 3.97 14.86
N SER A 182 10.26 3.69 16.12
CA SER A 182 11.65 3.45 16.55
C SER A 182 12.28 2.24 15.86
N ALA A 183 11.47 1.21 15.57
CA ALA A 183 11.90 0.02 14.84
C ALA A 183 12.35 0.38 13.41
N GLU A 184 11.59 1.23 12.70
CA GLU A 184 11.97 1.71 11.37
C GLU A 184 13.28 2.50 11.43
N LYS A 185 13.41 3.44 12.38
CA LYS A 185 14.63 4.24 12.54
C LYS A 185 15.85 3.36 12.77
N THR A 186 15.71 2.36 13.64
CA THR A 186 16.79 1.42 13.98
C THR A 186 17.17 0.55 12.77
N ALA A 187 16.18 0.00 12.08
CA ALA A 187 16.42 -0.83 10.90
C ALA A 187 17.04 -0.02 9.74
N LEU A 188 16.62 1.23 9.54
CA LEU A 188 17.22 2.10 8.54
C LEU A 188 18.68 2.42 8.86
N ALA A 189 18.99 2.73 10.12
CA ALA A 189 20.37 3.00 10.54
C ALA A 189 21.27 1.78 10.35
N ALA A 190 20.76 0.57 10.63
CA ALA A 190 21.47 -0.67 10.36
C ALA A 190 21.65 -0.94 8.86
N LEU A 191 20.72 -0.49 8.01
CA LEU A 191 20.78 -0.70 6.56
C LEU A 191 21.73 0.29 5.85
N GLN A 192 21.93 1.48 6.41
CA GLN A 192 22.74 2.56 5.81
C GLN A 192 24.11 2.13 5.25
N PRO A 193 24.91 1.29 5.95
CA PRO A 193 26.20 0.84 5.44
C PRO A 193 26.13 0.08 4.11
N GLN A 194 25.00 -0.58 3.83
CA GLN A 194 24.80 -1.36 2.60
C GLN A 194 24.32 -0.51 1.43
N LEU A 195 23.78 0.70 1.68
CA LEU A 195 23.22 1.53 0.61
C LEU A 195 24.32 2.07 -0.32
N GLY A 196 25.41 2.61 0.23
CA GLY A 196 26.49 3.22 -0.54
C GLY A 196 27.14 2.26 -1.55
N PRO A 197 27.62 1.09 -1.12
CA PRO A 197 28.25 0.09 -2.00
C PRO A 197 27.33 -0.44 -3.12
N CYS A 198 26.01 -0.40 -2.92
CA CYS A 198 25.04 -0.88 -3.90
C CYS A 198 24.64 0.16 -4.96
N PHE A 199 25.08 1.41 -4.83
CA PHE A 199 24.80 2.42 -5.85
C PHE A 199 25.76 2.31 -7.04
N PRO A 200 25.25 2.36 -8.29
CA PRO A 200 26.10 2.47 -9.46
C PRO A 200 26.96 3.74 -9.43
N ALA A 201 28.21 3.63 -9.87
CA ALA A 201 29.11 4.78 -9.94
C ALA A 201 28.56 5.87 -10.88
N GLY A 202 28.64 7.13 -10.44
CA GLY A 202 28.21 8.29 -11.23
C GLY A 202 26.69 8.54 -11.26
N VAL A 203 25.89 7.70 -10.60
CA VAL A 203 24.43 7.90 -10.49
C VAL A 203 24.11 8.72 -9.24
N GLN A 204 23.34 9.81 -9.42
CA GLN A 204 22.80 10.61 -8.32
C GLN A 204 21.31 10.37 -8.21
N VAL A 205 20.86 9.81 -7.09
CA VAL A 205 19.45 9.59 -6.80
C VAL A 205 19.13 10.13 -5.41
N THR A 206 18.07 10.91 -5.30
CA THR A 206 17.54 11.35 -4.01
C THR A 206 16.66 10.24 -3.43
N LEU A 207 17.21 9.49 -2.49
CA LEU A 207 16.44 8.49 -1.74
C LEU A 207 15.74 9.12 -0.54
N ASN A 208 14.50 8.70 -0.33
CA ASN A 208 13.79 8.90 0.94
C ASN A 208 13.25 7.56 1.43
N LYS A 209 12.77 7.52 2.69
CA LYS A 209 12.28 6.27 3.31
C LYS A 209 11.16 5.61 2.51
N SER A 210 10.28 6.38 1.88
CA SER A 210 9.18 5.85 1.07
C SER A 210 9.70 5.13 -0.18
N ILE A 211 10.65 5.74 -0.90
CA ILE A 211 11.27 5.15 -2.09
C ILE A 211 12.02 3.88 -1.71
N VAL A 212 12.88 3.94 -0.68
CA VAL A 212 13.67 2.78 -0.22
C VAL A 212 12.74 1.65 0.22
N SER A 213 11.69 1.95 0.98
CA SER A 213 10.72 0.92 1.40
C SER A 213 9.98 0.31 0.22
N ALA A 214 9.63 1.10 -0.79
CA ALA A 214 8.88 0.62 -1.95
C ALA A 214 9.71 -0.33 -2.83
N ILE A 215 10.95 0.05 -3.14
CA ILE A 215 11.82 -0.76 -3.99
C ILE A 215 12.31 -2.02 -3.28
N LEU A 216 12.60 -1.94 -1.97
CA LEU A 216 12.95 -3.13 -1.18
C LEU A 216 11.78 -4.09 -1.05
N ALA A 217 10.54 -3.61 -0.98
CA ALA A 217 9.37 -4.49 -0.91
C ALA A 217 9.22 -5.34 -2.18
N GLU A 218 9.41 -4.74 -3.36
CA GLU A 218 9.39 -5.47 -4.62
C GLU A 218 10.56 -6.45 -4.73
N ALA A 219 11.78 -6.01 -4.42
CA ALA A 219 12.97 -6.87 -4.46
C ALA A 219 12.87 -8.06 -3.49
N LEU A 220 12.54 -7.81 -2.22
CA LEU A 220 12.34 -8.87 -1.22
C LEU A 220 11.28 -9.88 -1.63
N TYR A 221 10.17 -9.42 -2.22
CA TYR A 221 9.13 -10.32 -2.69
C TYR A 221 9.62 -11.18 -3.85
N ARG A 222 10.28 -10.60 -4.85
CA ARG A 222 10.75 -11.33 -6.03
C ARG A 222 11.86 -12.33 -5.70
N GLU A 223 12.81 -11.92 -4.87
CA GLU A 223 13.88 -12.81 -4.36
C GLU A 223 13.28 -13.99 -3.57
N ALA A 224 12.32 -13.73 -2.67
CA ALA A 224 11.70 -14.76 -1.84
C ALA A 224 10.73 -15.67 -2.60
N THR A 225 10.13 -15.21 -3.69
CA THR A 225 9.12 -15.99 -4.43
C THR A 225 9.70 -16.73 -5.63
N GLY A 226 10.70 -16.20 -6.32
CA GLY A 226 11.36 -16.95 -7.39
C GLY A 226 12.17 -18.14 -6.88
N ALA A 227 12.63 -18.14 -5.62
CA ALA A 227 13.25 -19.31 -4.97
C ALA A 227 12.29 -20.50 -4.87
N ARG A 228 10.99 -20.23 -4.72
CA ARG A 228 9.96 -21.28 -4.58
C ARG A 228 9.62 -21.94 -5.91
N THR A 229 9.80 -21.25 -7.03
CA THR A 229 9.54 -21.80 -8.37
C THR A 229 10.63 -22.79 -8.78
N THR A 230 11.90 -22.47 -8.51
CA THR A 230 13.03 -23.34 -8.87
C THR A 230 13.09 -24.63 -8.04
N GLU A 231 12.75 -24.58 -6.75
CA GLU A 231 12.67 -25.79 -5.89
C GLU A 231 11.52 -26.73 -6.30
N ALA A 232 10.38 -26.17 -6.72
CA ALA A 232 9.24 -26.95 -7.19
C ALA A 232 9.53 -27.65 -8.54
N GLU A 233 10.26 -26.99 -9.44
CA GLU A 233 10.70 -27.57 -10.71
C GLU A 233 11.79 -28.63 -10.53
N ALA A 234 12.68 -28.49 -9.53
CA ALA A 234 13.71 -29.48 -9.22
C ALA A 234 13.18 -30.76 -8.52
N SER A 235 11.90 -30.79 -8.15
CA SER A 235 11.25 -31.92 -7.47
C SER A 235 10.39 -32.79 -8.41
N HIS A 236 10.45 -32.54 -9.72
CA HIS A 236 9.79 -33.29 -10.80
C HIS A 236 10.83 -33.90 -11.74
#